data_AF-A0A3D0KNX5-F1
#
_entry.id   AF-A0A3D0KNX5-F1
#
_cell.length_a   1.000
_cell.length_b   1.000
_cell.length_c   1.000
_cell.angle_alpha   90.00
_cell.angle_beta   90.00
_cell.angle_gamma   90.00
#
_symmetry.space_group_name_H-M   'P 1'
#
loop_
_entity.id
_entity.type
_entity.pdbx_description
1 polymer ?
#
loop_
_entity_poly.entity_id
_entity_poly.type
_entity_poly.pdbx_seq_one_letter_code
_entity_poly.pdbx_strand_id
1 'polypeptide(L)'
;YGRFNQGVVTVNLVDIGLSANRDMKKFWEIFDERMELCHRALQARHERLKGTLSDAAPILWQYGALARLEKGEKIDKLLYNGYSTISLGYAGLWECVYSLIGKKLTEEEGKELGLEIMRKLNAACAKWKAEENIDYSIYGTPLESTTYKFAKCLQKRFGIIKGVTDRNYITNSYHVHVTEEISAFDKLKLESEFQALSPGGAISYVEVPNMQDNLPAVLNVMKFIYDNIMYAELNTKSDYCQVCGYDGEIAIVEEDGKLIWECPNCHNRDQDKMNVARRTCGYIGTQFWNQGRTQEIQERVLHL
;
A
#
# COMPACT_ATOMS: atom_id res chain seq x y z
N TYR A 1 25.21 9.83 -8.74
CA TYR A 1 24.35 9.18 -9.76
C TYR A 1 23.06 8.76 -9.09
N GLY A 2 22.01 8.45 -9.86
CA GLY A 2 20.80 7.89 -9.28
C GLY A 2 21.03 6.51 -8.65
N ARG A 3 20.10 6.09 -7.79
CA ARG A 3 19.95 4.72 -7.31
C ARG A 3 18.66 4.15 -7.91
N PHE A 4 18.47 2.83 -7.84
CA PHE A 4 17.28 2.19 -8.37
C PHE A 4 16.83 1.02 -7.50
N ASN A 5 15.62 0.54 -7.77
CA ASN A 5 15.05 -0.66 -7.18
C ASN A 5 14.93 -1.76 -8.24
N GLN A 6 15.28 -2.99 -7.88
CA GLN A 6 15.32 -4.15 -8.79
C GLN A 6 13.94 -4.79 -9.02
N GLY A 7 12.95 -4.41 -8.20
CA GLY A 7 11.58 -4.89 -8.29
C GLY A 7 11.00 -5.30 -6.94
N VAL A 8 9.72 -5.67 -6.98
CA VAL A 8 8.91 -5.98 -5.80
C VAL A 8 8.30 -7.39 -5.94
N VAL A 9 8.28 -8.13 -4.85
CA VAL A 9 7.40 -9.30 -4.62
C VAL A 9 6.60 -9.01 -3.37
N THR A 10 5.26 -9.07 -3.46
CA THR A 10 4.38 -8.74 -2.33
C THR A 10 3.81 -9.99 -1.68
N VAL A 11 4.02 -10.14 -0.37
CA VAL A 11 3.35 -11.14 0.43
C VAL A 11 1.93 -10.67 0.81
N ASN A 12 0.96 -11.57 0.70
CA ASN A 12 -0.39 -11.36 1.21
C ASN A 12 -0.45 -11.85 2.66
N LEU A 13 -0.42 -10.94 3.63
CA LEU A 13 -0.41 -11.32 5.06
C LEU A 13 -1.74 -11.95 5.48
N VAL A 14 -2.85 -11.54 4.87
CA VAL A 14 -4.18 -12.11 5.14
C VAL A 14 -4.21 -13.61 4.82
N ASP A 15 -3.53 -14.04 3.75
CA ASP A 15 -3.41 -15.45 3.39
C ASP A 15 -2.71 -16.27 4.48
N ILE A 16 -1.67 -15.71 5.09
CA ILE A 16 -0.92 -16.33 6.18
C ILE A 16 -1.82 -16.43 7.42
N GLY A 17 -2.45 -15.32 7.82
CA GLY A 17 -3.36 -15.28 8.96
C GLY A 17 -4.51 -16.28 8.86
N LEU A 18 -5.17 -16.34 7.69
CA LEU A 18 -6.26 -17.28 7.44
C LEU A 18 -5.79 -18.74 7.35
N SER A 19 -4.64 -19.00 6.75
CA SER A 19 -4.08 -20.37 6.66
C SER A 19 -3.70 -20.94 8.03
N ALA A 20 -3.33 -20.06 8.97
CA ALA A 20 -3.02 -20.41 10.35
C ALA A 20 -4.26 -20.81 11.16
N ASN A 21 -5.45 -20.38 10.76
CA ASN A 21 -6.71 -20.67 11.45
C ASN A 21 -6.63 -20.37 12.97
N ARG A 22 -6.14 -19.18 13.32
CA ARG A 22 -5.94 -18.68 14.71
C ARG A 22 -4.91 -19.44 15.55
N ASP A 23 -4.14 -20.35 14.96
CA ASP A 23 -3.01 -20.99 15.64
C ASP A 23 -1.74 -20.16 15.41
N MET A 24 -1.25 -19.51 16.46
CA MET A 24 -0.05 -18.67 16.38
C MET A 24 1.24 -19.45 16.07
N LYS A 25 1.34 -20.71 16.48
CA LYS A 25 2.50 -21.53 16.14
C LYS A 25 2.50 -21.82 14.64
N LYS A 26 1.34 -22.26 14.13
CA LYS A 26 1.14 -22.52 12.70
C LYS A 26 1.30 -21.25 11.85
N PHE A 27 0.89 -20.10 12.38
CA PHE A 27 1.09 -18.81 11.73
C PHE A 27 2.56 -18.56 11.42
N TRP A 28 3.44 -18.72 12.41
CA TRP A 28 4.87 -18.50 12.22
C TRP A 28 5.51 -19.53 11.29
N GLU A 29 5.08 -20.80 11.34
CA GLU A 29 5.53 -21.84 10.38
C GLU A 29 5.17 -21.47 8.93
N ILE A 30 3.93 -21.02 8.69
CA ILE A 30 3.47 -20.60 7.36
C ILE A 30 4.13 -19.28 6.94
N PHE A 31 4.33 -18.37 7.88
CA PHE A 31 5.03 -17.11 7.64
C PHE A 31 6.42 -17.38 7.08
N ASP A 32 7.20 -18.25 7.73
CA ASP A 32 8.54 -18.61 7.28
C ASP A 32 8.52 -19.29 5.90
N GLU A 33 7.57 -20.19 5.64
CA GLU A 33 7.38 -20.82 4.31
C GLU A 33 7.10 -19.77 3.22
N ARG A 34 6.24 -18.78 3.51
CA ARG A 34 5.90 -17.71 2.56
C ARG A 34 7.03 -16.72 2.37
N MET A 35 7.82 -16.45 3.42
CA MET A 35 9.01 -15.61 3.32
C MET A 35 10.06 -16.26 2.41
N GLU A 36 10.31 -17.55 2.56
CA GLU A 36 11.23 -18.30 1.69
C GLU A 36 10.74 -18.32 0.23
N LEU A 37 9.44 -18.49 0.01
CA LEU A 37 8.88 -18.39 -1.35
C LEU A 37 9.09 -17.00 -1.95
N CYS A 38 8.85 -15.94 -1.17
CA CYS A 38 9.07 -14.57 -1.63
C CYS A 38 10.56 -14.31 -1.91
N HIS A 39 11.45 -14.81 -1.05
CA HIS A 39 12.90 -14.69 -1.22
C HIS A 39 13.37 -15.31 -2.54
N ARG A 40 12.98 -16.55 -2.83
CA ARG A 40 13.30 -17.20 -4.12
C ARG A 40 12.76 -16.41 -5.32
N ALA A 41 11.57 -15.83 -5.21
CA ALA A 41 11.00 -15.00 -6.27
C ALA A 41 11.77 -13.67 -6.46
N LEU A 42 12.27 -13.06 -5.38
CA LEU A 42 13.13 -11.87 -5.43
C LEU A 42 14.50 -12.21 -6.03
N GLN A 43 15.11 -13.32 -5.61
CA GLN A 43 16.36 -13.82 -6.20
C GLN A 43 16.22 -14.08 -7.70
N ALA A 44 15.11 -14.68 -8.14
CA ALA A 44 14.88 -14.90 -9.58
C ALA A 44 14.85 -13.59 -10.38
N ARG A 45 14.34 -12.49 -9.79
CA ARG A 45 14.40 -11.15 -10.41
C ARG A 45 15.81 -10.59 -10.42
N HIS A 46 16.53 -10.71 -9.32
CA HIS A 46 17.92 -10.27 -9.22
C HIS A 46 18.81 -11.00 -10.25
N GLU A 47 18.73 -12.33 -10.31
CA GLU A 47 19.51 -13.15 -11.23
C GLU A 47 19.18 -12.84 -12.70
N ARG A 48 17.93 -12.47 -13.01
CA ARG A 48 17.55 -12.04 -14.35
C ARG A 48 18.25 -10.75 -14.79
N LEU A 49 18.65 -9.87 -13.86
CA LEU A 49 19.35 -8.63 -14.18
C LEU A 49 20.86 -8.84 -14.42
N LYS A 50 21.45 -9.91 -13.88
CA LYS A 50 22.88 -10.19 -14.04
C LYS A 50 23.24 -10.44 -15.51
N GLY A 51 24.38 -9.91 -15.91
CA GLY A 51 24.84 -9.92 -17.29
C GLY A 51 24.20 -8.86 -18.20
N THR A 52 23.24 -8.07 -17.72
CA THR A 52 22.65 -6.99 -18.51
C THR A 52 23.73 -5.96 -18.85
N LEU A 53 23.88 -5.68 -20.15
CA LEU A 53 24.84 -4.70 -20.66
C LEU A 53 24.27 -3.28 -20.56
N SER A 54 25.13 -2.30 -20.38
CA SER A 54 24.80 -0.87 -20.32
C SER A 54 24.06 -0.38 -21.57
N ASP A 55 24.27 -1.05 -22.72
CA ASP A 55 23.61 -0.78 -23.99
C ASP A 55 22.08 -1.02 -23.97
N ALA A 56 21.57 -1.80 -23.01
CA ALA A 56 20.14 -2.05 -22.90
C ALA A 56 19.33 -0.77 -22.61
N ALA A 57 19.95 0.22 -21.95
CA ALA A 57 19.36 1.53 -21.70
C ALA A 57 20.46 2.58 -21.46
N PRO A 58 21.07 3.16 -22.52
CA PRO A 58 22.23 4.06 -22.40
C PRO A 58 21.97 5.28 -21.51
N ILE A 59 20.75 5.84 -21.54
CA ILE A 59 20.38 6.96 -20.66
C ILE A 59 20.50 6.60 -19.18
N LEU A 60 20.12 5.38 -18.81
CA LEU A 60 20.19 4.87 -17.44
C LEU A 60 21.64 4.58 -17.06
N TRP A 61 22.34 3.81 -17.89
CA TRP A 61 23.59 3.18 -17.49
C TRP A 61 24.85 3.95 -17.90
N GLN A 62 24.82 4.73 -18.99
CA GLN A 62 26.00 5.38 -19.57
C GLN A 62 25.98 6.90 -19.39
N TYR A 63 24.81 7.53 -19.50
CA TYR A 63 24.70 9.01 -19.55
C TYR A 63 24.31 9.68 -18.24
N GLY A 64 24.33 8.95 -17.12
CA GLY A 64 24.34 9.53 -15.79
C GLY A 64 23.01 9.54 -15.04
N ALA A 65 21.91 9.00 -15.60
CA ALA A 65 20.65 8.92 -14.85
C ALA A 65 20.78 7.96 -13.66
N LEU A 66 21.26 6.73 -13.88
CA LEU A 66 21.59 5.79 -12.81
C LEU A 66 23.08 5.59 -12.66
N ALA A 67 23.88 5.59 -13.73
CA ALA A 67 25.33 5.41 -13.67
C ALA A 67 26.03 6.00 -14.90
N ARG A 68 27.36 5.93 -14.93
CA ARG A 68 28.22 6.22 -16.09
C ARG A 68 29.15 5.03 -16.35
N LEU A 69 28.57 3.96 -16.84
CA LEU A 69 29.27 2.76 -17.29
C LEU A 69 29.80 2.95 -18.70
N GLU A 70 30.86 2.21 -19.02
CA GLU A 70 31.34 2.15 -20.41
C GLU A 70 30.35 1.39 -21.30
N LYS A 71 30.43 1.64 -22.61
CA LYS A 71 29.62 0.91 -23.59
C LYS A 71 29.93 -0.59 -23.52
N GLY A 72 28.91 -1.44 -23.43
CA GLY A 72 29.05 -2.88 -23.28
C GLY A 72 29.46 -3.36 -21.88
N GLU A 73 29.60 -2.49 -20.89
CA GLU A 73 29.85 -2.90 -19.49
C GLU A 73 28.59 -3.51 -18.86
N LYS A 74 28.76 -4.53 -18.00
CA LYS A 74 27.66 -5.15 -17.25
C LYS A 74 27.25 -4.29 -16.05
N ILE A 75 25.95 -4.30 -15.73
CA ILE A 75 25.42 -3.57 -14.56
C ILE A 75 25.64 -4.31 -13.22
N ASP A 76 26.20 -5.52 -13.22
CA ASP A 76 26.24 -6.44 -12.06
C ASP A 76 26.74 -5.77 -10.78
N LYS A 77 27.79 -4.94 -10.85
CA LYS A 77 28.33 -4.22 -9.68
C LYS A 77 27.32 -3.29 -9.01
N LEU A 78 26.30 -2.83 -9.74
CA LEU A 78 25.24 -1.94 -9.26
C LEU A 78 24.08 -2.72 -8.60
N LEU A 79 24.09 -4.05 -8.65
CA LEU A 79 23.07 -4.91 -8.05
C LEU A 79 23.36 -5.27 -6.58
N TYR A 80 24.55 -4.91 -6.07
CA TYR A 80 25.06 -5.27 -4.74
C TYR A 80 25.51 -4.04 -3.93
N ASN A 81 25.99 -4.27 -2.70
CA ASN A 81 26.62 -3.26 -1.83
C ASN A 81 25.72 -2.04 -1.56
N GLY A 82 24.40 -2.20 -1.58
CA GLY A 82 23.46 -1.11 -1.34
C GLY A 82 23.37 -0.09 -2.48
N TYR A 83 23.94 -0.33 -3.67
CA TYR A 83 23.73 0.61 -4.78
C TYR A 83 22.25 0.65 -5.20
N SER A 84 21.65 -0.53 -5.36
CA SER A 84 20.23 -0.71 -5.60
C SER A 84 19.57 -1.50 -4.47
N THR A 85 18.26 -1.34 -4.33
CA THR A 85 17.45 -2.11 -3.38
C THR A 85 16.59 -3.14 -4.10
N ILE A 86 16.06 -4.10 -3.36
CA ILE A 86 15.02 -5.02 -3.83
C ILE A 86 13.95 -5.17 -2.73
N SER A 87 12.68 -5.21 -3.12
CA SER A 87 11.59 -4.96 -2.18
C SER A 87 10.74 -6.18 -1.87
N LEU A 88 10.70 -6.55 -0.58
CA LEU A 88 9.66 -7.42 -0.04
C LEU A 88 8.43 -6.57 0.27
N GLY A 89 7.47 -6.56 -0.66
CA GLY A 89 6.19 -5.92 -0.47
C GLY A 89 5.32 -6.65 0.58
N TYR A 90 4.46 -5.96 1.29
CA TYR A 90 3.45 -6.56 2.15
C TYR A 90 2.10 -5.82 2.08
N ALA A 91 1.03 -6.53 2.43
CA ALA A 91 -0.34 -6.06 2.32
C ALA A 91 -1.28 -6.76 3.31
N GLY A 92 -2.30 -6.05 3.79
CA GLY A 92 -3.36 -6.59 4.64
C GLY A 92 -2.89 -6.95 6.06
N LEU A 93 -2.05 -6.11 6.68
CA LEU A 93 -1.62 -6.34 8.07
C LEU A 93 -2.82 -6.30 9.02
N TRP A 94 -3.75 -5.38 8.79
CA TRP A 94 -4.95 -5.23 9.62
C TRP A 94 -5.81 -6.50 9.59
N GLU A 95 -6.17 -6.99 8.41
CA GLU A 95 -6.99 -8.21 8.27
C GLU A 95 -6.23 -9.45 8.76
N CYS A 96 -4.90 -9.50 8.59
CA CYS A 96 -4.07 -10.57 9.13
C CYS A 96 -4.21 -10.66 10.66
N VAL A 97 -3.94 -9.55 11.37
CA VAL A 97 -4.03 -9.47 12.84
C VAL A 97 -5.46 -9.76 13.30
N TYR A 98 -6.46 -9.13 12.67
CA TYR A 98 -7.86 -9.33 13.01
C TYR A 98 -8.30 -10.79 12.82
N SER A 99 -7.83 -11.46 11.76
CA SER A 99 -8.14 -12.87 11.53
C SER A 99 -7.56 -13.83 12.57
N LEU A 100 -6.40 -13.48 13.15
CA LEU A 100 -5.68 -14.30 14.13
C LEU A 100 -6.27 -14.16 15.53
N ILE A 101 -6.45 -12.92 15.99
CA ILE A 101 -6.79 -12.63 17.41
C ILE A 101 -8.09 -11.84 17.59
N GLY A 102 -8.76 -11.42 16.51
CA GLY A 102 -10.00 -10.64 16.59
C GLY A 102 -9.83 -9.20 17.08
N LYS A 103 -8.59 -8.69 17.07
CA LYS A 103 -8.22 -7.34 17.52
C LYS A 103 -7.80 -6.47 16.34
N LYS A 104 -8.14 -5.19 16.41
CA LYS A 104 -7.75 -4.18 15.41
C LYS A 104 -6.34 -3.65 15.70
N LEU A 105 -5.69 -3.04 14.71
CA LEU A 105 -4.39 -2.37 14.92
C LEU A 105 -4.48 -1.16 15.87
N THR A 106 -5.69 -0.62 16.07
CA THR A 106 -5.99 0.47 17.00
C THR A 106 -6.19 -0.01 18.45
N GLU A 107 -6.23 -1.33 18.68
CA GLU A 107 -6.24 -1.94 20.02
C GLU A 107 -4.81 -2.37 20.40
N GLU A 108 -4.45 -2.31 21.68
CA GLU A 108 -3.08 -2.56 22.13
C GLU A 108 -2.55 -3.93 21.70
N GLU A 109 -3.33 -5.00 21.89
CA GLU A 109 -2.92 -6.36 21.53
C GLU A 109 -2.77 -6.53 20.02
N GLY A 110 -3.59 -5.84 19.23
CA GLY A 110 -3.50 -5.86 17.77
C GLY A 110 -2.31 -5.07 17.25
N LYS A 111 -2.03 -3.91 17.86
CA LYS A 111 -0.82 -3.11 17.58
C LYS A 111 0.45 -3.91 17.90
N GLU A 112 0.52 -4.54 19.06
CA GLU A 112 1.68 -5.35 19.48
C GLU A 112 1.97 -6.48 18.47
N LEU A 113 0.96 -7.26 18.11
CA LEU A 113 1.11 -8.34 17.12
C LEU A 113 1.46 -7.79 15.72
N GLY A 114 0.84 -6.69 15.31
CA GLY A 114 1.15 -6.04 14.04
C GLY A 114 2.62 -5.59 13.97
N LEU A 115 3.14 -4.97 15.03
CA LEU A 115 4.54 -4.56 15.13
C LEU A 115 5.48 -5.77 15.18
N GLU A 116 5.09 -6.86 15.83
CA GLU A 116 5.87 -8.11 15.84
C GLU A 116 6.02 -8.68 14.42
N ILE A 117 4.93 -8.78 13.66
CA ILE A 117 4.94 -9.24 12.26
C ILE A 117 5.87 -8.36 11.42
N MET A 118 5.78 -7.04 11.58
CA MET A 118 6.64 -6.09 10.88
C MET A 118 8.13 -6.24 11.24
N ARG A 119 8.45 -6.48 12.51
CA ARG A 119 9.83 -6.77 12.94
C ARG A 119 10.34 -8.08 12.35
N LYS A 120 9.50 -9.11 12.24
CA LYS A 120 9.86 -10.39 11.60
C LYS A 120 10.11 -10.26 10.10
N LEU A 121 9.30 -9.45 9.39
CA LEU A 121 9.55 -9.11 7.98
C LEU A 121 10.91 -8.42 7.79
N ASN A 122 11.25 -7.46 8.67
CA ASN A 122 12.55 -6.81 8.65
C ASN A 122 13.69 -7.78 8.97
N ALA A 123 13.51 -8.67 9.94
CA ALA A 123 14.51 -9.67 10.30
C ALA A 123 14.82 -10.60 9.11
N ALA A 124 13.81 -11.00 8.35
CA ALA A 124 13.99 -11.77 7.11
C ALA A 124 14.82 -11.00 6.07
N CYS A 125 14.47 -9.74 5.79
CA CYS A 125 15.23 -8.90 4.86
C CYS A 125 16.68 -8.68 5.33
N ALA A 126 16.89 -8.44 6.63
CA ALA A 126 18.22 -8.26 7.21
C ALA A 126 19.09 -9.51 7.09
N LYS A 127 18.49 -10.69 7.32
CA LYS A 127 19.15 -11.99 7.12
C LYS A 127 19.59 -12.16 5.66
N TRP A 128 18.68 -12.01 4.71
CA TRP A 128 19.01 -12.15 3.28
C TRP A 128 20.06 -11.15 2.82
N LYS A 129 20.01 -9.91 3.33
CA LYS A 129 21.03 -8.90 3.04
C LYS A 129 22.41 -9.30 3.54
N ALA A 130 22.50 -9.86 4.75
CA ALA A 130 23.77 -10.33 5.31
C ALA A 130 24.34 -11.55 4.55
N GLU A 131 23.46 -12.46 4.10
CA GLU A 131 23.85 -13.68 3.38
C GLU A 131 24.28 -13.42 1.93
N GLU A 132 23.68 -12.43 1.26
CA GLU A 132 23.79 -12.27 -0.20
C GLU A 132 24.39 -10.94 -0.65
N ASN A 133 24.57 -9.99 0.28
CA ASN A 133 25.02 -8.63 -0.03
C ASN A 133 24.12 -7.88 -1.03
N ILE A 134 22.82 -8.19 -1.00
CA ILE A 134 21.76 -7.51 -1.74
C ILE A 134 20.92 -6.70 -0.75
N ASP A 135 20.57 -5.46 -1.08
CA ASP A 135 19.87 -4.56 -0.14
C ASP A 135 18.35 -4.78 -0.14
N TYR A 136 17.93 -5.86 0.53
CA TYR A 136 16.52 -6.17 0.77
C TYR A 136 15.89 -5.17 1.75
N SER A 137 14.69 -4.69 1.42
CA SER A 137 13.92 -3.80 2.30
C SER A 137 12.43 -4.12 2.21
N ILE A 138 11.72 -3.99 3.33
CA ILE A 138 10.27 -4.17 3.29
C ILE A 138 9.61 -2.92 2.70
N TYR A 139 8.52 -3.12 1.97
CA TYR A 139 7.84 -2.09 1.19
C TYR A 139 6.33 -2.16 1.41
N GLY A 140 5.73 -1.08 1.88
CA GLY A 140 4.28 -0.93 1.94
C GLY A 140 3.72 -0.80 0.52
N THR A 141 3.35 -1.93 -0.08
CA THR A 141 2.98 -1.99 -1.50
C THR A 141 1.77 -1.09 -1.79
N PRO A 142 1.83 -0.21 -2.79
CA PRO A 142 0.65 0.48 -3.32
C PRO A 142 -0.31 -0.53 -3.97
N LEU A 143 -1.44 -0.83 -3.33
CA LEU A 143 -2.38 -1.86 -3.79
C LEU A 143 -3.47 -1.31 -4.72
N GLU A 144 -3.11 -0.57 -5.76
CA GLU A 144 -4.08 0.13 -6.61
C GLU A 144 -5.09 -0.83 -7.27
N SER A 145 -4.62 -1.72 -8.14
CA SER A 145 -5.43 -2.80 -8.73
C SER A 145 -5.29 -4.13 -7.98
N THR A 146 -4.17 -4.31 -7.26
CA THR A 146 -3.83 -5.55 -6.57
C THR A 146 -4.78 -5.86 -5.40
N THR A 147 -5.35 -4.83 -4.74
CA THR A 147 -6.26 -5.04 -3.60
C THR A 147 -7.46 -5.91 -3.96
N TYR A 148 -8.11 -5.62 -5.10
CA TYR A 148 -9.27 -6.37 -5.57
C TYR A 148 -8.91 -7.81 -5.93
N LYS A 149 -7.75 -8.00 -6.60
CA LYS A 149 -7.26 -9.33 -6.94
C LYS A 149 -6.98 -10.16 -5.68
N PHE A 150 -6.32 -9.58 -4.67
CA PHE A 150 -6.05 -10.26 -3.41
C PHE A 150 -7.35 -10.66 -2.71
N ALA A 151 -8.29 -9.73 -2.57
CA ALA A 151 -9.60 -10.01 -1.98
C ALA A 151 -10.32 -11.16 -2.71
N LYS A 152 -10.39 -11.14 -4.04
CA LYS A 152 -11.01 -12.23 -4.82
C LYS A 152 -10.31 -13.58 -4.69
N CYS A 153 -8.98 -13.60 -4.65
CA CYS A 153 -8.23 -14.82 -4.40
C CYS A 153 -8.48 -15.38 -2.99
N LEU A 154 -8.53 -14.52 -1.98
CA LEU A 154 -8.83 -14.90 -0.59
C LEU A 154 -10.26 -15.43 -0.46
N GLN A 155 -11.25 -14.72 -1.02
CA GLN A 155 -12.64 -15.16 -1.06
C GLN A 155 -12.80 -16.54 -1.73
N LYS A 156 -12.11 -16.78 -2.85
CA LYS A 156 -12.13 -18.07 -3.53
C LYS A 156 -11.53 -19.20 -2.68
N ARG A 157 -10.47 -18.90 -1.92
CA ARG A 157 -9.74 -19.91 -1.14
C ARG A 157 -10.37 -20.19 0.23
N PHE A 158 -10.86 -19.16 0.91
CA PHE A 158 -11.31 -19.23 2.32
C PHE A 158 -12.80 -18.95 2.50
N GLY A 159 -13.51 -18.56 1.45
CA GLY A 159 -14.89 -18.11 1.54
C GLY A 159 -15.03 -16.69 2.08
N ILE A 160 -16.24 -16.35 2.49
CA ILE A 160 -16.59 -15.04 3.06
C ILE A 160 -16.45 -15.08 4.58
N ILE A 161 -15.51 -14.32 5.12
CA ILE A 161 -15.22 -14.19 6.55
C ILE A 161 -15.45 -12.75 6.94
N LYS A 162 -16.37 -12.53 7.89
CA LYS A 162 -16.78 -11.20 8.36
C LYS A 162 -15.57 -10.42 8.90
N GLY A 163 -15.39 -9.20 8.43
CA GLY A 163 -14.27 -8.32 8.79
C GLY A 163 -12.93 -8.73 8.18
N VAL A 164 -12.86 -9.68 7.24
CA VAL A 164 -11.59 -10.12 6.63
C VAL A 164 -11.71 -10.24 5.12
N THR A 165 -12.63 -11.08 4.62
CA THR A 165 -12.83 -11.35 3.19
C THR A 165 -14.24 -11.02 2.71
N ASP A 166 -15.05 -10.40 3.58
CA ASP A 166 -16.41 -9.92 3.26
C ASP A 166 -16.44 -8.66 2.39
N ARG A 167 -15.29 -8.03 2.19
CA ARG A 167 -15.12 -6.88 1.30
C ARG A 167 -14.37 -7.26 0.03
N ASN A 168 -14.56 -6.47 -1.02
CA ASN A 168 -13.87 -6.66 -2.30
C ASN A 168 -12.48 -6.02 -2.33
N TYR A 169 -11.92 -5.67 -1.17
CA TYR A 169 -10.60 -5.10 -1.03
C TYR A 169 -9.94 -5.62 0.25
N ILE A 170 -8.64 -5.41 0.35
CA ILE A 170 -7.86 -5.54 1.58
C ILE A 170 -7.19 -4.21 1.92
N THR A 171 -6.93 -3.99 3.19
CA THR A 171 -6.28 -2.78 3.70
C THR A 171 -4.84 -2.68 3.21
N ASN A 172 -4.44 -1.47 2.83
CA ASN A 172 -3.13 -1.23 2.24
C ASN A 172 -2.04 -1.32 3.32
N SER A 173 -1.10 -2.25 3.15
CA SER A 173 0.08 -2.38 4.01
C SER A 173 -0.26 -2.44 5.52
N TYR A 174 0.05 -1.38 6.27
CA TYR A 174 -0.13 -1.25 7.73
C TYR A 174 -1.23 -0.27 8.14
N HIS A 175 -2.00 0.27 7.18
CA HIS A 175 -2.96 1.33 7.47
C HIS A 175 -4.01 0.88 8.47
N VAL A 176 -4.53 1.83 9.25
CA VAL A 176 -5.79 1.68 9.96
C VAL A 176 -6.89 1.39 8.95
N HIS A 177 -7.83 0.51 9.29
CA HIS A 177 -8.89 0.15 8.36
C HIS A 177 -9.80 1.35 8.08
N VAL A 178 -10.20 1.53 6.82
CA VAL A 178 -10.85 2.76 6.34
C VAL A 178 -12.20 3.08 6.98
N THR A 179 -12.83 2.07 7.59
CA THR A 179 -14.12 2.18 8.31
C THR A 179 -13.95 2.51 9.79
N GLU A 180 -12.73 2.66 10.30
CA GLU A 180 -12.50 2.95 11.72
C GLU A 180 -12.52 4.44 11.98
N GLU A 181 -13.47 4.88 12.80
CA GLU A 181 -13.53 6.24 13.34
C GLU A 181 -12.30 6.52 14.22
N ILE A 182 -11.41 7.37 13.73
CA ILE A 182 -10.17 7.77 14.41
C ILE A 182 -9.80 9.20 14.03
N SER A 183 -9.23 9.98 14.95
CA SER A 183 -8.76 11.32 14.63
C SER A 183 -7.53 11.28 13.71
N ALA A 184 -7.32 12.34 12.92
CA ALA A 184 -6.13 12.45 12.08
C ALA A 184 -4.82 12.28 12.88
N PHE A 185 -4.77 12.87 14.08
CA PHE A 185 -3.58 12.87 14.93
C PHE A 185 -3.30 11.49 15.52
N ASP A 186 -4.32 10.80 16.04
CA ASP A 186 -4.16 9.47 16.62
C ASP A 186 -3.80 8.44 15.53
N LYS A 187 -4.44 8.54 14.36
CA LYS A 187 -4.12 7.69 13.20
C LYS A 187 -2.67 7.84 12.79
N LEU A 188 -2.22 9.08 12.57
CA LEU A 188 -0.83 9.34 12.18
C LEU A 188 0.16 8.95 13.27
N LYS A 189 -0.19 9.13 14.55
CA LYS A 189 0.67 8.70 15.66
C LYS A 189 0.87 7.18 15.64
N LEU A 190 -0.21 6.43 15.56
CA LEU A 190 -0.18 4.97 15.48
C LEU A 190 0.58 4.50 14.24
N GLU A 191 0.22 5.01 13.06
CA GLU A 191 0.82 4.64 11.78
C GLU A 191 2.32 4.99 11.70
N SER A 192 2.80 6.01 12.43
CA SER A 192 4.22 6.36 12.49
C SER A 192 5.09 5.24 13.05
N GLU A 193 4.59 4.46 14.02
CA GLU A 193 5.31 3.32 14.61
C GLU A 193 5.52 2.21 13.59
N PHE A 194 4.52 1.96 12.74
CA PHE A 194 4.61 1.01 11.64
C PHE A 194 5.47 1.52 10.48
N GLN A 195 5.38 2.83 10.17
CA GLN A 195 6.19 3.43 9.11
C GLN A 195 7.68 3.34 9.40
N ALA A 196 8.08 3.51 10.67
CA ALA A 196 9.47 3.33 11.11
C ALA A 196 10.01 1.92 10.83
N LEU A 197 9.11 0.93 10.75
CA LEU A 197 9.44 -0.45 10.39
C LEU A 197 9.35 -0.72 8.89
N SER A 198 8.93 0.22 8.04
CA SER A 198 8.79 0.03 6.59
C SER A 198 9.75 0.89 5.74
N PRO A 199 11.08 0.72 5.92
CA PRO A 199 12.09 1.62 5.36
C PRO A 199 12.23 1.58 3.83
N GLY A 200 11.76 0.51 3.16
CA GLY A 200 11.80 0.42 1.69
C GLY A 200 10.73 1.26 1.00
N GLY A 201 9.75 1.75 1.76
CA GLY A 201 8.72 2.67 1.30
C GLY A 201 7.43 2.52 2.09
N ALA A 202 6.83 3.66 2.43
CA ALA A 202 5.59 3.73 3.18
C ALA A 202 5.03 5.15 3.13
N ILE A 203 3.70 5.27 3.21
CA ILE A 203 2.97 6.54 3.24
C ILE A 203 1.73 6.36 4.10
N SER A 204 1.30 7.39 4.82
CA SER A 204 0.03 7.43 5.56
C SER A 204 -0.91 8.49 4.99
N TYR A 205 -2.21 8.29 5.12
CA TYR A 205 -3.22 9.24 4.62
C TYR A 205 -4.18 9.69 5.69
N VAL A 206 -4.61 10.94 5.57
CA VAL A 206 -5.71 11.51 6.33
C VAL A 206 -6.79 11.96 5.35
N GLU A 207 -7.93 11.29 5.35
CA GLU A 207 -9.14 11.73 4.66
C GLU A 207 -9.71 12.99 5.35
N VAL A 208 -9.91 14.05 4.57
CA VAL A 208 -10.42 15.35 5.02
C VAL A 208 -11.50 15.85 4.06
N PRO A 209 -12.45 16.69 4.52
CA PRO A 209 -13.40 17.34 3.64
C PRO A 209 -12.71 18.40 2.75
N ASN A 210 -13.49 19.27 2.10
CA ASN A 210 -12.93 20.48 1.52
C ASN A 210 -12.39 21.39 2.64
N MET A 211 -11.09 21.65 2.61
CA MET A 211 -10.38 22.43 3.65
C MET A 211 -10.02 23.85 3.21
N GLN A 212 -10.51 24.34 2.06
CA GLN A 212 -10.16 25.67 1.53
C GLN A 212 -10.47 26.80 2.52
N ASP A 213 -11.59 26.69 3.24
CA ASP A 213 -12.04 27.68 4.22
C ASP A 213 -11.48 27.44 5.64
N ASN A 214 -10.63 26.42 5.83
CA ASN A 214 -10.05 26.08 7.14
C ASN A 214 -8.55 25.76 7.07
N LEU A 215 -7.79 26.70 6.51
CA LEU A 215 -6.32 26.64 6.45
C LEU A 215 -5.64 26.45 7.83
N PRO A 216 -6.12 27.03 8.95
CA PRO A 216 -5.53 26.77 10.25
C PRO A 216 -5.53 25.29 10.65
N ALA A 217 -6.60 24.55 10.35
CA ALA A 217 -6.65 23.10 10.60
C ALA A 217 -5.64 22.34 9.74
N VAL A 218 -5.53 22.68 8.44
CA VAL A 218 -4.51 22.12 7.54
C VAL A 218 -3.10 22.33 8.09
N LEU A 219 -2.78 23.55 8.53
CA LEU A 219 -1.47 23.88 9.09
C LEU A 219 -1.16 23.09 10.37
N ASN A 220 -2.17 22.81 11.21
CA ASN A 220 -1.97 22.00 12.41
C ASN A 220 -1.65 20.54 12.05
N VAL A 221 -2.33 19.96 11.07
CA VAL A 221 -2.01 18.61 10.60
C VAL A 221 -0.64 18.57 9.92
N MET A 222 -0.28 19.58 9.13
CA MET A 222 1.06 19.65 8.51
C MET A 222 2.18 19.72 9.55
N LYS A 223 2.00 20.51 10.61
CA LYS A 223 2.96 20.55 11.74
C LYS A 223 3.07 19.19 12.41
N PHE A 224 1.94 18.54 12.70
CA PHE A 224 1.96 17.22 13.29
C PHE A 224 2.67 16.19 12.40
N ILE A 225 2.42 16.23 11.08
CA ILE A 225 3.09 15.36 10.12
C ILE A 225 4.61 15.57 10.20
N TYR A 226 5.05 16.83 10.10
CA TYR A 226 6.46 17.20 10.16
C TYR A 226 7.15 16.68 11.44
N ASP A 227 6.46 16.75 12.59
CA ASP A 227 7.03 16.37 13.89
C ASP A 227 6.96 14.86 14.19
N ASN A 228 6.05 14.09 13.57
CA ASN A 228 5.71 12.74 14.05
C ASN A 228 5.82 11.62 13.02
N ILE A 229 5.73 11.88 11.71
CA ILE A 229 5.63 10.80 10.72
C ILE A 229 6.41 11.13 9.45
N MET A 230 7.13 10.14 8.91
CA MET A 230 8.12 10.34 7.85
C MET A 230 7.48 10.80 6.54
N TYR A 231 6.33 10.21 6.18
CA TYR A 231 5.62 10.55 4.96
C TYR A 231 4.13 10.33 5.13
N ALA A 232 3.37 11.43 5.08
CA ALA A 232 1.92 11.41 5.15
C ALA A 232 1.32 12.53 4.30
N GLU A 233 0.07 12.35 3.87
CA GLU A 233 -0.64 13.28 2.98
C GLU A 233 -2.11 13.45 3.39
N LEU A 234 -2.71 14.58 2.98
CA LEU A 234 -4.15 14.81 3.08
C LEU A 234 -4.83 14.35 1.81
N ASN A 235 -5.88 13.56 1.97
CA ASN A 235 -6.78 13.16 0.90
C ASN A 235 -8.04 14.00 0.98
N THR A 236 -8.21 14.87 -0.02
CA THR A 236 -9.45 15.61 -0.22
C THR A 236 -10.14 15.11 -1.50
N LYS A 237 -11.44 15.40 -1.61
CA LYS A 237 -12.27 15.02 -2.74
C LYS A 237 -12.41 16.23 -3.64
N SER A 238 -11.95 16.12 -4.88
CA SER A 238 -11.98 17.20 -5.88
C SER A 238 -12.73 16.72 -7.09
N ASP A 239 -14.01 17.06 -7.14
CA ASP A 239 -14.96 16.50 -8.08
C ASP A 239 -15.63 17.59 -8.92
N TYR A 240 -15.99 17.27 -10.16
CA TYR A 240 -16.67 18.20 -11.05
C TYR A 240 -17.57 17.50 -12.06
N CYS A 241 -18.84 17.88 -12.11
CA CYS A 241 -19.79 17.44 -13.12
C CYS A 241 -19.85 18.45 -14.27
N GLN A 242 -19.41 18.05 -15.46
CA GLN A 242 -19.37 18.93 -16.63
C GLN A 242 -20.76 19.22 -17.23
N VAL A 243 -21.79 18.43 -16.87
CA VAL A 243 -23.17 18.61 -17.35
C VAL A 243 -23.88 19.76 -16.64
N CYS A 244 -23.73 19.85 -15.31
CA CYS A 244 -24.47 20.82 -14.49
C CYS A 244 -23.59 21.81 -13.72
N GLY A 245 -22.27 21.67 -13.77
CA GLY A 245 -21.32 22.53 -13.07
C GLY A 245 -21.18 22.24 -11.57
N TYR A 246 -21.74 21.15 -11.06
CA TYR A 246 -21.60 20.75 -9.67
C TYR A 246 -20.14 20.40 -9.34
N ASP A 247 -19.57 21.02 -8.31
CA ASP A 247 -18.17 20.96 -7.89
C ASP A 247 -17.98 20.35 -6.48
N GLY A 248 -19.03 19.75 -5.93
CA GLY A 248 -18.99 18.95 -4.70
C GLY A 248 -18.71 17.47 -4.97
N GLU A 249 -18.76 16.66 -3.92
CA GLU A 249 -18.50 15.22 -4.01
C GLU A 249 -19.53 14.48 -4.91
N ILE A 250 -19.06 13.77 -5.93
CA ILE A 250 -19.86 12.83 -6.73
C ILE A 250 -20.18 11.60 -5.87
N ALA A 251 -21.45 11.22 -5.85
CA ALA A 251 -21.95 10.15 -5.01
C ALA A 251 -21.64 8.76 -5.61
N ILE A 252 -21.54 7.76 -4.74
CA ILE A 252 -21.49 6.35 -5.12
C ILE A 252 -22.84 5.73 -4.72
N VAL A 253 -23.59 5.24 -5.71
CA VAL A 253 -24.89 4.59 -5.54
C VAL A 253 -24.78 3.10 -5.88
N GLU A 254 -25.59 2.27 -5.23
CA GLU A 254 -25.68 0.84 -5.53
C GLU A 254 -26.88 0.55 -6.44
N GLU A 255 -26.62 -0.12 -7.57
CA GLU A 255 -27.65 -0.56 -8.50
C GLU A 255 -27.25 -1.94 -9.07
N ASP A 256 -28.17 -2.91 -8.98
CA ASP A 256 -27.95 -4.30 -9.41
C ASP A 256 -26.67 -4.94 -8.84
N GLY A 257 -26.34 -4.63 -7.58
CA GLY A 257 -25.14 -5.13 -6.89
C GLY A 257 -23.83 -4.55 -7.42
N LYS A 258 -23.88 -3.42 -8.14
CA LYS A 258 -22.72 -2.67 -8.60
C LYS A 258 -22.72 -1.27 -8.01
N LEU A 259 -21.52 -0.80 -7.66
CA LEU A 259 -21.27 0.58 -7.26
C LEU A 259 -21.07 1.44 -8.51
N ILE A 260 -21.89 2.48 -8.64
CA ILE A 260 -21.94 3.41 -9.76
C ILE A 260 -21.72 4.82 -9.23
N TRP A 261 -20.93 5.60 -9.97
CA TRP A 261 -20.71 7.02 -9.67
C TRP A 261 -21.80 7.86 -10.31
N GLU A 262 -22.45 8.72 -9.53
CA GLU A 262 -23.59 9.53 -9.96
C GLU A 262 -23.47 10.96 -9.42
N CYS A 263 -23.66 11.95 -10.30
CA CYS A 263 -23.76 13.34 -9.86
C CYS A 263 -25.03 13.55 -9.03
N PRO A 264 -24.95 14.00 -7.76
CA PRO A 264 -26.12 14.16 -6.89
C PRO A 264 -27.05 15.30 -7.31
N ASN A 265 -26.56 16.24 -8.14
CA ASN A 265 -27.33 17.40 -8.57
C ASN A 265 -28.17 17.16 -9.84
N CYS A 266 -27.65 16.39 -10.80
CA CYS A 266 -28.31 16.17 -12.11
C CYS A 266 -28.45 14.70 -12.51
N HIS A 267 -28.04 13.77 -11.64
CA HIS A 267 -28.03 12.33 -11.89
C HIS A 267 -27.22 11.91 -13.12
N ASN A 268 -26.26 12.74 -13.56
CA ASN A 268 -25.34 12.36 -14.62
C ASN A 268 -24.51 11.14 -14.18
N ARG A 269 -24.52 10.12 -15.03
CA ARG A 269 -23.72 8.88 -14.89
C ARG A 269 -22.70 8.73 -16.02
N ASP A 270 -22.69 9.67 -16.96
CA ASP A 270 -21.70 9.72 -18.04
C ASP A 270 -20.33 10.08 -17.46
N GLN A 271 -19.48 9.06 -17.35
CA GLN A 271 -18.14 9.12 -16.80
C GLN A 271 -17.24 10.09 -17.59
N ASP A 272 -17.43 10.22 -18.90
CA ASP A 272 -16.65 11.15 -19.72
C ASP A 272 -16.99 12.63 -19.45
N LYS A 273 -18.12 12.87 -18.76
CA LYS A 273 -18.59 14.19 -18.34
C LYS A 273 -18.49 14.41 -16.83
N MET A 274 -17.69 13.59 -16.13
CA MET A 274 -17.40 13.76 -14.71
C MET A 274 -15.91 13.63 -14.45
N ASN A 275 -15.37 14.59 -13.72
CA ASN A 275 -14.03 14.49 -13.17
C ASN A 275 -14.18 14.07 -11.72
N VAL A 276 -13.86 12.80 -11.41
CA VAL A 276 -13.81 12.30 -10.03
C VAL A 276 -12.36 12.11 -9.66
N ALA A 277 -11.82 12.95 -8.79
CA ALA A 277 -10.43 12.85 -8.36
C ALA A 277 -10.35 12.26 -6.95
N ARG A 278 -9.67 11.12 -6.83
CA ARG A 278 -9.35 10.50 -5.53
C ARG A 278 -7.89 10.10 -5.50
N ARG A 279 -7.33 10.12 -4.29
CA ARG A 279 -6.04 9.50 -4.02
C ARG A 279 -6.28 8.13 -3.39
N THR A 280 -5.91 7.08 -4.11
CA THR A 280 -6.18 5.70 -3.69
C THR A 280 -4.94 5.02 -3.13
N CYS A 281 -3.79 5.15 -3.80
CA CYS A 281 -2.55 4.46 -3.45
C CYS A 281 -1.29 5.33 -3.64
N GLY A 282 -1.42 6.66 -3.49
CA GLY A 282 -0.29 7.62 -3.52
C GLY A 282 -0.31 8.59 -4.68
N TYR A 283 -1.15 8.33 -5.67
CA TYR A 283 -1.36 9.21 -6.82
C TYR A 283 -2.81 9.67 -6.85
N ILE A 284 -3.02 10.90 -7.33
CA ILE A 284 -4.35 11.38 -7.69
C ILE A 284 -4.68 10.76 -9.06
N GLY A 285 -5.70 9.91 -9.08
CA GLY A 285 -6.30 9.42 -10.31
C GLY A 285 -7.57 10.20 -10.61
N THR A 286 -7.78 10.55 -11.89
CA THR A 286 -9.03 11.11 -12.40
C THR A 286 -9.73 10.07 -13.28
N GLN A 287 -9.93 8.88 -12.74
CA GLN A 287 -10.54 7.74 -13.44
C GLN A 287 -11.39 6.94 -12.49
N PHE A 288 -12.43 6.30 -13.02
CA PHE A 288 -13.31 5.43 -12.26
C PHE A 288 -12.60 4.12 -11.91
N TRP A 289 -12.62 3.74 -10.64
CA TRP A 289 -11.92 2.55 -10.16
C TRP A 289 -12.78 1.28 -10.22
N ASN A 290 -12.13 0.12 -10.11
CA ASN A 290 -12.82 -1.17 -10.00
C ASN A 290 -13.75 -1.22 -8.77
N GLN A 291 -14.65 -2.21 -8.73
CA GLN A 291 -15.66 -2.34 -7.67
C GLN A 291 -15.07 -2.42 -6.26
N GLY A 292 -13.92 -3.11 -6.07
CA GLY A 292 -13.27 -3.18 -4.76
C GLY A 292 -12.73 -1.84 -4.28
N ARG A 293 -12.10 -1.09 -5.18
CA ARG A 293 -11.59 0.24 -4.84
C ARG A 293 -12.70 1.26 -4.68
N THR A 294 -13.75 1.19 -5.49
CA THR A 294 -14.94 2.03 -5.32
C THR A 294 -15.60 1.76 -3.97
N GLN A 295 -15.70 0.48 -3.54
CA GLN A 295 -16.19 0.10 -2.21
C GLN A 295 -15.30 0.69 -1.10
N GLU A 296 -13.97 0.54 -1.22
CA GLU A 296 -13.03 1.08 -0.24
C GLU A 296 -13.14 2.61 -0.11
N ILE A 297 -13.27 3.34 -1.23
CA ILE A 297 -13.45 4.80 -1.22
C ILE A 297 -14.78 5.20 -0.56
N GLN A 298 -15.86 4.47 -0.85
CA GLN A 298 -17.18 4.70 -0.26
C GLN A 298 -17.17 4.54 1.27
N GLU A 299 -16.38 3.59 1.76
CA GLU A 299 -16.33 3.21 3.17
C GLU A 299 -15.36 4.05 4.02
N ARG A 300 -14.61 4.99 3.41
CA ARG A 300 -13.67 5.87 4.10
C ARG A 300 -14.37 6.86 5.03
N VAL A 301 -14.00 6.83 6.30
CA VAL A 301 -14.38 7.86 7.26
C VAL A 301 -13.52 9.12 7.11
N LEU A 302 -14.06 10.28 7.48
CA LEU A 302 -13.29 11.51 7.60
C LEU A 302 -12.59 11.56 8.96
N HIS A 303 -11.37 12.07 8.99
CA HIS A 303 -10.60 12.16 10.24
C HIS A 303 -10.54 13.57 10.83
N LEU A 304 -11.08 14.56 10.10
CA LEU A 304 -11.24 15.97 10.49
C LEU A 304 -12.67 16.44 10.24
#